data_AF-A0A8J1Y083-F1
#
_entry.id   AF-A0A8J1Y083-F1
#
_cell.length_a   1.000
_cell.length_b   1.000
_cell.length_c   1.000
_cell.angle_alpha   90.00
_cell.angle_beta   90.00
_cell.angle_gamma   90.00
#
_symmetry.space_group_name_H-M   'P 1'
#
loop_
_entity.id
_entity.type
_entity.pdbx_description
1 polymer ?
#
loop_
_entity_poly.entity_id
_entity_poly.type
_entity_poly.pdbx_seq_one_letter_code
_entity_poly.pdbx_strand_id
1 'polypeptide(L)'
;MTSTKQELFSLIEDVEIITKELFEVISIPKGSKTPDTPETQELLDLLIHKDAKIQDALKVAKEQGEVQKKMDAIQAEVDKRDHEMNRLQKNLKEAENMLATAIYQAKQKLHSMAQAKAKAISSEDLIRYAHKISASNAVAAPTTWTPGDPRRPYPTDVEMRMGFLGQMSNLPSENLTNHVHGNFSDTLSASRGVGQLDHMTSQSSGLTWQQQPHISMETSMTMGAQKGQNKENEVGIMSSDSSSSSSSDDE
;
A
#
# COMPACT_ATOMS: atom_id res chain seq x y z
N MET A 1 55.41 18.16 0.08
CA MET A 1 54.86 19.53 -0.05
C MET A 1 54.19 19.86 1.27
N THR A 2 54.78 20.78 2.03
CA THR A 2 54.20 21.28 3.28
C THR A 2 52.98 22.15 2.98
N SER A 3 51.99 22.15 3.86
CA SER A 3 50.80 22.99 3.70
C SER A 3 51.19 24.48 3.80
N THR A 4 50.62 25.35 2.97
CA THR A 4 50.84 26.82 3.03
C THR A 4 50.55 27.39 4.42
N LYS A 5 49.62 26.78 5.16
CA LYS A 5 49.39 27.08 6.58
C LYS A 5 50.62 26.78 7.45
N GLN A 6 51.19 25.59 7.33
CA GLN A 6 52.36 25.17 8.11
C GLN A 6 53.60 25.99 7.74
N GLU A 7 53.73 26.35 6.48
CA GLU A 7 54.81 27.22 5.99
C GLU A 7 54.71 28.64 6.57
N LEU A 8 53.51 29.25 6.58
CA LEU A 8 53.28 30.53 7.24
C LEU A 8 53.58 30.49 8.75
N PHE A 9 53.18 29.42 9.45
CA PHE A 9 53.51 29.26 10.87
C PHE A 9 55.02 29.17 11.12
N SER A 10 55.73 28.38 10.33
CA SER A 10 57.19 28.25 10.44
C SER A 10 57.91 29.57 10.15
N LEU A 11 57.45 30.35 9.16
CA LEU A 11 58.04 31.66 8.87
C LEU A 11 57.82 32.67 10.01
N ILE A 12 56.68 32.61 10.69
CA ILE A 12 56.40 33.45 11.86
C ILE A 12 57.28 33.05 13.05
N GLU A 13 57.44 31.75 13.31
CA GLU A 13 58.34 31.25 14.36
C GLU A 13 59.80 31.68 14.09
N ASP A 14 60.26 31.60 12.83
CA ASP A 14 61.59 32.07 12.44
C ASP A 14 61.77 33.58 12.72
N VAL A 15 60.77 34.40 12.39
CA VAL A 15 60.80 35.86 12.67
C VAL A 15 60.80 36.12 14.17
N GLU A 16 60.07 35.35 14.96
CA GLU A 16 60.07 35.45 16.42
C GLU A 16 61.46 35.16 17.00
N ILE A 17 62.16 34.13 16.49
CA ILE A 17 63.51 33.79 16.92
C ILE A 17 64.49 34.91 16.54
N ILE A 18 64.47 35.37 15.29
CA ILE A 18 65.36 36.44 14.80
C ILE A 18 65.14 37.73 15.59
N THR A 19 63.89 38.09 15.91
CA THR A 19 63.60 39.30 16.68
C THR A 19 64.07 39.19 18.13
N LYS A 20 63.94 38.02 18.77
CA LYS A 20 64.50 37.77 20.12
C LYS A 20 66.02 37.93 20.14
N GLU A 21 66.72 37.35 19.18
CA GLU A 21 68.18 37.47 19.05
C GLU A 21 68.60 38.92 18.77
N LEU A 22 67.86 39.65 17.92
CA LEU A 22 68.12 41.06 17.66
C LEU A 22 67.97 41.92 18.93
N PHE A 23 66.93 41.68 19.73
CA PHE A 23 66.73 42.36 21.01
C PHE A 23 67.84 42.02 22.02
N GLU A 24 68.31 40.78 22.04
CA GLU A 24 69.40 40.34 22.92
C GLU A 24 70.70 41.07 22.58
N VAL A 25 71.06 41.18 21.29
CA VAL A 25 72.28 41.88 20.83
C VAL A 25 72.21 43.39 21.12
N ILE A 26 71.03 44.02 21.01
CA ILE A 26 70.84 45.45 21.29
C ILE A 26 70.81 45.76 22.79
N SER A 27 70.40 44.81 23.63
CA SER A 27 70.28 44.99 25.09
C SER A 27 71.62 44.92 25.84
N ILE A 28 72.72 44.59 25.16
CA ILE A 28 74.07 44.53 25.74
C ILE A 28 74.56 45.96 26.08
N PRO A 29 75.08 46.24 27.30
CA PRO A 29 75.47 47.59 27.71
C PRO A 29 76.53 48.24 26.80
N LYS A 30 76.37 49.55 26.57
CA LYS A 30 77.08 50.43 25.61
C LYS A 30 78.62 50.54 25.73
N GLY A 31 79.29 49.65 26.44
CA GLY A 31 80.74 49.65 26.66
C GLY A 31 81.57 48.71 25.76
N SER A 32 80.95 47.86 24.93
CA SER A 32 81.68 46.82 24.17
C SER A 32 81.25 46.62 22.72
N LYS A 33 80.03 46.98 22.31
CA LYS A 33 79.59 46.90 20.90
C LYS A 33 78.80 48.16 20.53
N THR A 34 79.22 48.84 19.48
CA THR A 34 78.46 49.90 18.80
C THR A 34 77.30 49.27 18.03
N PRO A 35 76.21 50.00 17.73
CA PRO A 35 75.08 49.50 16.93
C PRO A 35 75.45 49.04 15.50
N ASP A 36 76.67 49.33 15.03
CA ASP A 36 77.23 48.94 13.72
C ASP A 36 78.02 47.60 13.74
N THR A 37 77.63 46.64 14.58
CA THR A 37 78.21 45.29 14.49
C THR A 37 77.73 44.58 13.20
N PRO A 38 78.59 43.85 12.47
CA PRO A 38 78.17 43.10 11.27
C PRO A 38 77.06 42.07 11.57
N GLU A 39 77.04 41.51 12.79
CA GLU A 39 75.97 40.61 13.27
C GLU A 39 74.58 41.27 13.28
N THR A 40 74.48 42.55 13.68
CA THR A 40 73.18 43.25 13.71
C THR A 40 72.67 43.57 12.31
N GLN A 41 73.56 43.83 11.35
CA GLN A 41 73.19 44.02 9.95
C GLN A 41 72.72 42.70 9.30
N GLU A 42 73.40 41.59 9.59
CA GLU A 42 73.03 40.27 9.07
C GLU A 42 71.66 39.80 9.60
N LEU A 43 71.36 40.03 10.88
CA LEU A 43 70.02 39.75 11.44
C LEU A 43 68.92 40.64 10.83
N LEU A 44 69.22 41.91 10.53
CA LEU A 44 68.28 42.82 9.87
C LEU A 44 68.00 42.38 8.42
N ASP A 45 69.03 42.00 7.68
CA ASP A 45 68.87 41.49 6.31
C ASP A 45 68.09 40.17 6.28
N LEU A 46 68.35 39.28 7.25
CA LEU A 46 67.61 38.03 7.40
C LEU A 46 66.12 38.28 7.73
N LEU A 47 65.84 39.28 8.59
CA LEU A 47 64.48 39.70 8.92
C LEU A 47 63.73 40.24 7.69
N ILE A 48 64.37 41.12 6.91
CA ILE A 48 63.80 41.65 5.66
C ILE A 48 63.52 40.52 4.67
N HIS A 49 64.44 39.56 4.56
CA HIS A 49 64.27 38.41 3.68
C HIS A 49 63.12 37.49 4.11
N LYS A 50 62.93 37.28 5.42
CA LYS A 50 61.82 36.50 5.96
C LYS A 50 60.48 37.23 5.83
N ASP A 51 60.45 38.55 6.01
CA ASP A 51 59.26 39.37 5.76
C ASP A 51 58.82 39.26 4.29
N ALA A 52 59.76 39.36 3.34
CA ALA A 52 59.45 39.15 1.91
C ALA A 52 58.84 37.77 1.63
N LYS A 53 59.37 36.70 2.26
CA LYS A 53 58.80 35.35 2.15
C LYS A 53 57.40 35.23 2.74
N ILE A 54 57.12 35.91 3.86
CA ILE A 54 55.78 35.95 4.46
C ILE A 54 54.80 36.65 3.52
N GLN A 55 55.20 37.76 2.90
CA GLN A 55 54.38 38.48 1.93
C GLN A 55 54.02 37.59 0.72
N ASP A 56 55.01 36.86 0.18
CA ASP A 56 54.79 35.92 -0.92
C ASP A 56 53.86 34.77 -0.51
N ALA A 57 54.07 34.17 0.65
CA ALA A 57 53.21 33.11 1.18
C ALA A 57 51.78 33.59 1.45
N LEU A 58 51.60 34.82 1.92
CA LEU A 58 50.29 35.45 2.12
C LEU A 58 49.54 35.65 0.80
N LYS A 59 50.25 36.04 -0.27
CA LYS A 59 49.65 36.17 -1.60
C LYS A 59 49.10 34.82 -2.08
N VAL A 60 49.88 33.75 -1.93
CA VAL A 60 49.44 32.39 -2.28
C VAL A 60 48.25 31.95 -1.44
N ALA A 61 48.27 32.21 -0.13
CA ALA A 61 47.15 31.88 0.75
C ALA A 61 45.85 32.60 0.36
N LYS A 62 45.95 33.85 -0.11
CA LYS A 62 44.80 34.62 -0.61
C LYS A 62 44.21 33.97 -1.87
N GLU A 63 45.06 33.60 -2.83
CA GLU A 63 44.64 32.91 -4.06
C GLU A 63 43.97 31.56 -3.74
N GLN A 64 44.54 30.78 -2.81
CA GLN A 64 43.94 29.54 -2.31
C GLN A 64 42.57 29.78 -1.67
N GLY A 65 42.39 30.87 -0.92
CA GLY A 65 41.09 31.24 -0.34
C GLY A 65 40.03 31.55 -1.39
N GLU A 66 40.39 32.22 -2.48
CA GLU A 66 39.46 32.47 -3.59
C GLU A 66 39.08 31.17 -4.32
N VAL A 67 40.03 30.26 -4.50
CA VAL A 67 39.77 28.93 -5.08
C VAL A 67 38.87 28.11 -4.17
N GLN A 68 39.13 28.10 -2.86
CA GLN A 68 38.30 27.39 -1.88
C GLN A 68 36.86 27.88 -1.91
N LYS A 69 36.64 29.19 -1.98
CA LYS A 69 35.29 29.77 -2.09
C LYS A 69 34.55 29.28 -3.35
N LYS A 70 35.26 29.14 -4.48
CA LYS A 70 34.69 28.57 -5.71
C LYS A 70 34.40 27.08 -5.54
N MET A 71 35.27 26.35 -4.87
CA MET A 71 35.08 24.92 -4.59
C MET A 71 33.85 24.69 -3.71
N ASP A 72 33.68 25.48 -2.64
CA ASP A 72 32.52 25.40 -1.75
C ASP A 72 31.22 25.73 -2.49
N ALA A 73 31.24 26.72 -3.39
CA ALA A 73 30.08 27.07 -4.21
C ALA A 73 29.69 25.94 -5.18
N ILE A 74 30.68 25.31 -5.81
CA ILE A 74 30.44 24.16 -6.70
C ILE A 74 29.93 22.95 -5.89
N GLN A 75 30.51 22.68 -4.72
CA GLN A 75 30.07 21.61 -3.85
C GLN A 75 28.60 21.78 -3.46
N ALA A 76 28.18 23.00 -3.09
CA ALA A 76 26.79 23.28 -2.77
C ALA A 76 25.83 23.06 -3.95
N GLU A 77 26.24 23.39 -5.17
CA GLU A 77 25.44 23.14 -6.38
C GLU A 77 25.36 21.65 -6.72
N VAL A 78 26.44 20.88 -6.48
CA VAL A 78 26.45 19.42 -6.62
C VAL A 78 25.50 18.79 -5.61
N ASP A 79 25.57 19.16 -4.34
CA ASP A 79 24.69 18.63 -3.30
C ASP A 79 23.21 18.92 -3.62
N LYS A 80 22.91 20.12 -4.14
CA LYS A 80 21.58 20.48 -4.60
C LYS A 80 21.11 19.61 -5.77
N ARG A 81 21.97 19.41 -6.77
CA ARG A 81 21.68 18.53 -7.93
C ARG A 81 21.44 17.09 -7.52
N ASP A 82 22.21 16.57 -6.56
CA ASP A 82 22.04 15.22 -6.03
C ASP A 82 20.72 15.07 -5.28
N HIS A 83 20.29 16.09 -4.52
CA HIS A 83 18.96 16.10 -3.92
C HIS A 83 17.84 16.09 -4.97
N GLU A 84 17.96 16.89 -6.03
CA GLU A 84 17.01 16.92 -7.14
C GLU A 84 16.95 15.56 -7.86
N MET A 85 18.10 14.94 -8.10
CA MET A 85 18.21 13.63 -8.75
C MET A 85 17.55 12.53 -7.92
N ASN A 86 17.82 12.50 -6.62
CA ASN A 86 17.22 11.54 -5.70
C ASN A 86 15.69 11.70 -5.61
N ARG A 87 15.20 12.94 -5.59
CA ARG A 87 13.76 13.23 -5.64
C ARG A 87 13.14 12.73 -6.94
N LEU A 88 13.78 13.01 -8.08
CA LEU A 88 13.29 12.54 -9.38
C LEU A 88 13.27 11.01 -9.46
N GLN A 89 14.32 10.34 -8.99
CA GLN A 89 14.38 8.88 -8.96
C GLN A 89 13.26 8.28 -8.12
N LYS A 90 12.95 8.88 -6.95
CA LYS A 90 11.83 8.43 -6.11
C LYS A 90 10.49 8.57 -6.84
N ASN A 91 10.24 9.74 -7.44
CA ASN A 91 9.01 9.99 -8.18
C ASN A 91 8.85 9.01 -9.37
N LEU A 92 9.93 8.70 -10.07
CA LEU A 92 9.89 7.75 -11.19
C LEU A 92 9.57 6.32 -10.72
N LYS A 93 10.14 5.88 -9.59
CA LYS A 93 9.82 4.57 -9.00
C LYS A 93 8.35 4.50 -8.55
N GLU A 94 7.83 5.57 -7.97
CA GLU A 94 6.42 5.66 -7.58
C GLU A 94 5.50 5.62 -8.80
N ALA A 95 5.83 6.36 -9.86
CA ALA A 95 5.09 6.33 -11.12
C ALA A 95 5.13 4.95 -11.80
N GLU A 96 6.30 4.29 -11.80
CA GLU A 96 6.44 2.92 -12.31
C GLU A 96 5.52 1.95 -11.56
N ASN A 97 5.51 2.01 -10.23
CA ASN A 97 4.66 1.14 -9.42
C ASN A 97 3.15 1.40 -9.66
N MET A 98 2.75 2.67 -9.76
CA MET A 98 1.38 3.05 -10.10
C MET A 98 0.98 2.55 -11.50
N LEU A 99 1.89 2.66 -12.48
CA LEU A 99 1.63 2.17 -13.82
C LEU A 99 1.53 0.65 -13.87
N ALA A 100 2.42 -0.07 -13.17
CA ALA A 100 2.40 -1.53 -13.10
C ALA A 100 1.09 -2.05 -12.51
N THR A 101 0.63 -1.44 -11.40
CA THR A 101 -0.66 -1.79 -10.78
C THR A 101 -1.85 -1.46 -11.68
N ALA A 102 -1.85 -0.29 -12.33
CA ALA A 102 -2.90 0.09 -13.27
C ALA A 102 -2.99 -0.87 -14.47
N ILE A 103 -1.85 -1.27 -15.03
CA ILE A 103 -1.79 -2.24 -16.14
C ILE A 103 -2.31 -3.61 -15.68
N TYR A 104 -1.93 -4.07 -14.50
CA TYR A 104 -2.41 -5.33 -13.95
C TYR A 104 -3.94 -5.32 -13.77
N GLN A 105 -4.48 -4.27 -13.16
CA GLN A 105 -5.93 -4.11 -13.00
C GLN A 105 -6.66 -4.00 -14.34
N ALA A 106 -6.09 -3.28 -15.32
CA ALA A 106 -6.67 -3.17 -16.66
C ALA A 106 -6.72 -4.53 -17.36
N LYS A 107 -5.67 -5.36 -17.24
CA LYS A 107 -5.65 -6.73 -17.77
C LYS A 107 -6.72 -7.61 -17.11
N GLN A 108 -6.86 -7.53 -15.79
CA GLN A 108 -7.93 -8.25 -15.08
C GLN A 108 -9.33 -7.82 -15.54
N LYS A 109 -9.56 -6.51 -15.71
CA LYS A 109 -10.83 -5.98 -16.23
C LYS A 109 -11.10 -6.43 -17.67
N LEU A 110 -10.09 -6.44 -18.53
CA LEU A 110 -10.25 -6.97 -19.89
C LEU A 110 -10.62 -8.46 -19.89
N HIS A 111 -10.01 -9.24 -19.00
CA HIS A 111 -10.34 -10.65 -18.86
C HIS A 111 -11.80 -10.85 -18.39
N SER A 112 -12.25 -10.10 -17.38
CA SER A 112 -13.64 -10.19 -16.91
C SER A 112 -14.64 -9.73 -17.97
N MET A 113 -14.31 -8.69 -18.73
CA MET A 113 -15.12 -8.24 -19.88
C MET A 113 -15.20 -9.30 -20.98
N ALA A 114 -14.08 -9.97 -21.30
CA ALA A 114 -14.07 -11.05 -22.27
C ALA A 114 -14.93 -12.24 -21.81
N GLN A 115 -14.83 -12.61 -20.53
CA GLN A 115 -15.66 -13.65 -19.93
C GLN A 115 -17.16 -13.29 -19.95
N ALA A 116 -17.50 -12.04 -19.63
CA ALA A 116 -18.87 -11.54 -19.66
C ALA A 116 -19.43 -11.52 -21.09
N LYS A 117 -18.62 -11.14 -22.09
CA LYS A 117 -19.01 -11.21 -23.51
C LYS A 117 -19.23 -12.66 -23.97
N ALA A 118 -18.39 -13.59 -23.55
CA ALA A 118 -18.54 -15.01 -23.88
C ALA A 118 -19.81 -15.62 -23.25
N LYS A 119 -20.20 -15.15 -22.05
CA LYS A 119 -21.42 -15.53 -21.34
C LYS A 119 -22.51 -14.45 -21.42
N ALA A 120 -22.67 -13.83 -22.59
CA ALA A 120 -23.69 -12.81 -22.77
C ALA A 120 -25.09 -13.43 -22.62
N ILE A 121 -25.88 -12.89 -21.70
CA ILE A 121 -27.28 -13.29 -21.47
C ILE A 121 -28.16 -12.23 -22.15
N SER A 122 -29.19 -12.67 -22.88
CA SER A 122 -30.18 -11.76 -23.46
C SER A 122 -30.87 -10.96 -22.35
N SER A 123 -30.99 -9.65 -22.54
CA SER A 123 -31.76 -8.80 -21.62
C SER A 123 -33.22 -9.24 -21.51
N GLU A 124 -33.80 -9.77 -22.60
CA GLU A 124 -35.15 -10.30 -22.60
C GLU A 124 -35.28 -11.56 -21.73
N ASP A 125 -34.29 -12.46 -21.76
CA ASP A 125 -34.27 -13.64 -20.90
C ASP A 125 -34.11 -13.24 -19.43
N LEU A 126 -33.29 -12.23 -19.16
CA LEU A 126 -33.12 -11.68 -17.81
C LEU A 126 -34.43 -11.10 -17.27
N ILE A 127 -35.15 -10.33 -18.10
CA ILE A 127 -36.45 -9.74 -17.76
C ILE A 127 -37.50 -10.84 -17.56
N ARG A 128 -37.57 -11.82 -18.46
CA ARG A 128 -38.53 -12.93 -18.38
C ARG A 128 -38.28 -13.78 -17.13
N TYR A 129 -37.02 -14.06 -16.81
CA TYR A 129 -36.65 -14.83 -15.62
C TYR A 129 -36.88 -14.04 -14.34
N ALA A 130 -36.56 -12.74 -14.32
CA ALA A 130 -36.86 -11.85 -13.21
C ALA A 130 -38.38 -11.79 -12.95
N HIS A 131 -39.19 -11.60 -14.00
CA HIS A 131 -40.65 -11.64 -13.87
C HIS A 131 -41.15 -13.00 -13.36
N LYS A 132 -40.58 -14.11 -13.86
CA LYS A 132 -40.91 -15.45 -13.38
C LYS A 132 -40.59 -15.62 -11.89
N ILE A 133 -39.43 -15.16 -11.43
CA ILE A 133 -39.03 -15.18 -10.03
C ILE A 133 -39.95 -14.26 -9.19
N SER A 134 -40.30 -13.06 -9.67
CA SER A 134 -41.17 -12.13 -8.96
C SER A 134 -42.63 -12.60 -8.89
N ALA A 135 -43.10 -13.32 -9.91
CA ALA A 135 -44.46 -13.86 -9.97
C ALA A 135 -44.61 -15.23 -9.28
N SER A 136 -43.53 -16.02 -9.24
CA SER A 136 -43.54 -17.39 -8.68
C SER A 136 -42.94 -17.41 -7.29
N ASN A 137 -43.78 -17.32 -6.25
CA ASN A 137 -43.39 -17.39 -4.84
C ASN A 137 -42.29 -16.37 -4.44
N ALA A 138 -42.05 -16.15 -3.14
CA ALA A 138 -41.11 -15.12 -2.73
C ALA A 138 -39.65 -15.58 -2.93
N VAL A 139 -38.77 -14.71 -3.44
CA VAL A 139 -37.34 -15.02 -3.62
C VAL A 139 -36.64 -15.29 -2.29
N ALA A 140 -37.13 -14.66 -1.23
CA ALA A 140 -36.69 -14.83 0.15
C ALA A 140 -37.90 -14.71 1.08
N ALA A 141 -37.86 -15.35 2.25
CA ALA A 141 -38.93 -15.24 3.23
C ALA A 141 -38.94 -13.79 3.79
N PRO A 142 -40.06 -13.06 3.70
CA PRO A 142 -40.18 -11.76 4.37
C PRO A 142 -39.92 -11.88 5.88
N THR A 143 -39.45 -10.81 6.53
CA THR A 143 -39.21 -10.80 7.99
C THR A 143 -40.47 -11.11 8.81
N THR A 144 -41.65 -10.91 8.22
CA THR A 144 -42.96 -11.22 8.81
C THR A 144 -43.54 -12.56 8.35
N TRP A 145 -42.76 -13.42 7.68
CA TRP A 145 -43.25 -14.69 7.16
C TRP A 145 -43.61 -15.64 8.31
N THR A 146 -44.82 -16.19 8.25
CA THR A 146 -45.34 -17.16 9.22
C THR A 146 -45.78 -18.44 8.51
N PRO A 147 -45.81 -19.60 9.21
CA PRO A 147 -46.36 -20.82 8.64
C PRO A 147 -47.80 -20.61 8.17
N GLY A 148 -48.02 -20.73 6.85
CA GLY A 148 -49.30 -20.44 6.20
C GLY A 148 -49.28 -19.22 5.27
N ASP A 149 -48.22 -18.41 5.28
CA ASP A 149 -48.04 -17.31 4.33
C ASP A 149 -47.76 -17.86 2.91
N PRO A 150 -48.59 -17.51 1.90
CA PRO A 150 -48.39 -17.90 0.51
C PRO A 150 -47.03 -17.48 -0.08
N ARG A 151 -46.38 -16.45 0.48
CA ARG A 151 -45.08 -15.90 0.07
C ARG A 151 -43.90 -16.71 0.63
N ARG A 152 -43.96 -18.04 0.55
CA ARG A 152 -42.87 -18.92 1.00
C ARG A 152 -41.77 -19.02 -0.06
N PRO A 153 -40.47 -19.09 0.31
CA PRO A 153 -39.38 -19.19 -0.66
C PRO A 153 -39.03 -20.62 -1.09
N TYR A 154 -39.82 -21.62 -0.68
CA TYR A 154 -39.54 -23.03 -0.94
C TYR A 154 -40.81 -23.81 -1.33
N PRO A 155 -40.67 -24.94 -2.04
CA PRO A 155 -41.79 -25.81 -2.40
C PRO A 155 -42.43 -26.49 -1.18
N THR A 156 -43.76 -26.61 -1.16
CA THR A 156 -44.49 -27.42 -0.17
C THR A 156 -44.36 -28.91 -0.41
N ASP A 157 -44.62 -29.72 0.63
CA ASP A 157 -44.66 -31.18 0.54
C ASP A 157 -45.66 -31.68 -0.52
N VAL A 158 -46.80 -30.97 -0.66
CA VAL A 158 -47.80 -31.29 -1.69
C VAL A 158 -47.25 -30.99 -3.08
N GLU A 159 -46.65 -29.81 -3.30
CA GLU A 159 -46.00 -29.48 -4.59
C GLU A 159 -44.84 -30.42 -4.93
N MET A 160 -44.05 -30.84 -3.94
CA MET A 160 -42.97 -31.81 -4.12
C MET A 160 -43.52 -33.21 -4.48
N ARG A 161 -44.59 -33.66 -3.81
CA ARG A 161 -45.24 -34.95 -4.07
C ARG A 161 -45.96 -34.99 -5.41
N MET A 162 -46.53 -33.86 -5.83
CA MET A 162 -47.13 -33.66 -7.15
C MET A 162 -46.09 -33.48 -8.26
N GLY A 163 -44.83 -33.22 -7.90
CA GLY A 163 -43.74 -33.13 -8.85
C GLY A 163 -43.46 -34.48 -9.53
N PHE A 164 -42.77 -34.41 -10.67
CA PHE A 164 -42.41 -35.57 -11.49
C PHE A 164 -41.75 -36.70 -10.68
N LEU A 165 -40.83 -36.36 -9.78
CA LEU A 165 -40.17 -37.31 -8.88
C LEU A 165 -41.13 -37.97 -7.87
N GLY A 166 -42.11 -37.22 -7.35
CA GLY A 166 -43.11 -37.75 -6.43
C GLY A 166 -44.13 -38.66 -7.11
N GLN A 167 -44.47 -38.39 -8.37
CA GLN A 167 -45.31 -39.25 -9.19
C GLN A 167 -44.60 -40.57 -9.54
N MET A 168 -43.30 -40.49 -9.89
CA MET A 168 -42.46 -41.67 -10.15
C MET A 168 -42.39 -42.65 -8.97
N SER A 169 -42.35 -42.12 -7.75
CA SER A 169 -42.32 -42.91 -6.51
C SER A 169 -43.64 -43.64 -6.21
N ASN A 170 -44.76 -43.18 -6.78
CA ASN A 170 -46.09 -43.77 -6.57
C ASN A 170 -46.53 -44.71 -7.70
N LEU A 171 -45.69 -44.97 -8.72
CA LEU A 171 -46.01 -46.05 -9.66
C LEU A 171 -45.89 -47.39 -8.94
N PRO A 172 -46.90 -48.28 -9.04
CA PRO A 172 -46.73 -49.64 -8.59
C PRO A 172 -45.56 -50.24 -9.36
N SER A 173 -44.70 -50.98 -8.66
CA SER A 173 -43.55 -51.70 -9.20
C SER A 173 -43.97 -52.89 -10.10
N GLU A 174 -44.89 -52.69 -11.02
CA GLU A 174 -45.23 -53.60 -12.10
C GLU A 174 -45.36 -52.77 -13.39
N ASN A 175 -44.48 -53.04 -14.37
CA ASN A 175 -44.38 -52.44 -15.71
C ASN A 175 -43.49 -51.20 -15.94
N LEU A 176 -42.28 -51.16 -15.37
CA LEU A 176 -41.27 -50.16 -15.81
C LEU A 176 -40.58 -50.48 -17.16
N THR A 177 -40.99 -51.51 -17.91
CA THR A 177 -40.27 -51.89 -19.13
C THR A 177 -40.81 -51.36 -20.47
N ASN A 178 -41.98 -50.68 -20.57
CA ASN A 178 -42.57 -50.47 -21.91
C ASN A 178 -43.17 -49.09 -22.31
N HIS A 179 -42.99 -47.99 -21.58
CA HIS A 179 -43.51 -46.67 -22.01
C HIS A 179 -42.48 -45.55 -22.11
N VAL A 180 -41.35 -45.83 -22.78
CA VAL A 180 -40.34 -44.79 -23.13
C VAL A 180 -40.68 -44.04 -24.44
N HIS A 181 -41.78 -44.35 -25.12
CA HIS A 181 -42.18 -43.62 -26.33
C HIS A 181 -43.59 -43.02 -26.19
N GLY A 182 -43.66 -41.75 -25.77
CA GLY A 182 -44.91 -41.00 -25.69
C GLY A 182 -44.66 -39.49 -25.54
N ASN A 183 -44.74 -38.79 -26.67
CA ASN A 183 -44.78 -37.35 -26.92
C ASN A 183 -44.99 -36.41 -25.70
N PHE A 184 -44.05 -35.48 -25.50
CA PHE A 184 -43.94 -34.54 -24.38
C PHE A 184 -44.97 -33.38 -24.35
N SER A 185 -45.94 -33.32 -25.28
CA SER A 185 -46.81 -32.14 -25.43
C SER A 185 -48.17 -32.21 -24.73
N ASP A 186 -48.65 -33.39 -24.32
CA ASP A 186 -50.06 -33.54 -23.87
C ASP A 186 -50.30 -33.38 -22.36
N THR A 187 -49.25 -33.32 -21.53
CA THR A 187 -49.40 -33.23 -20.06
C THR A 187 -49.75 -31.83 -19.56
N LEU A 188 -49.70 -30.80 -20.42
CA LEU A 188 -50.05 -29.42 -20.07
C LEU A 188 -51.57 -29.13 -20.11
N SER A 189 -52.37 -30.03 -20.68
CA SER A 189 -53.81 -29.81 -20.89
C SER A 189 -54.70 -30.25 -19.71
N ALA A 190 -54.19 -31.10 -18.80
CA ALA A 190 -55.02 -31.70 -17.74
C ALA A 190 -55.22 -30.83 -16.48
N SER A 191 -54.68 -29.61 -16.41
CA SER A 191 -54.80 -28.73 -15.22
C SER A 191 -56.06 -27.86 -15.21
N ARG A 192 -57.21 -28.43 -15.60
CA ARG A 192 -58.52 -27.79 -15.48
C ARG A 192 -59.57 -28.84 -15.07
N GLY A 193 -59.69 -29.09 -13.77
CA GLY A 193 -60.72 -29.95 -13.20
C GLY A 193 -60.94 -29.65 -11.73
N VAL A 194 -62.10 -29.09 -11.43
CA VAL A 194 -62.59 -28.67 -10.11
C VAL A 194 -63.05 -29.88 -9.29
N GLY A 195 -62.82 -29.83 -7.97
CA GLY A 195 -63.66 -30.45 -6.94
C GLY A 195 -63.18 -31.81 -6.42
N GLN A 196 -62.86 -31.88 -5.13
CA GLN A 196 -63.79 -32.38 -4.10
C GLN A 196 -63.02 -32.62 -2.80
N LEU A 197 -63.60 -32.10 -1.71
CA LEU A 197 -63.21 -32.30 -0.33
C LEU A 197 -63.09 -33.80 -0.03
N ASP A 198 -62.03 -34.23 0.66
CA ASP A 198 -62.18 -35.24 1.70
C ASP A 198 -61.10 -35.12 2.78
N HIS A 199 -61.60 -35.25 4.00
CA HIS A 199 -60.94 -35.09 5.28
C HIS A 199 -60.16 -36.36 5.63
N MET A 200 -58.83 -36.23 5.80
CA MET A 200 -58.03 -37.26 6.47
C MET A 200 -57.10 -36.59 7.49
N THR A 201 -57.40 -36.86 8.76
CA THR A 201 -56.59 -36.47 9.92
C THR A 201 -55.27 -37.23 9.87
N SER A 202 -54.17 -36.50 9.66
CA SER A 202 -52.80 -37.04 9.77
C SER A 202 -52.16 -36.49 11.04
N GLN A 203 -51.73 -37.41 11.89
CA GLN A 203 -51.11 -37.16 13.18
C GLN A 203 -49.85 -36.31 13.01
N SER A 204 -49.77 -35.25 13.80
CA SER A 204 -48.61 -34.38 13.95
C SER A 204 -47.40 -35.16 14.45
N SER A 205 -46.41 -35.37 13.59
CA SER A 205 -45.03 -35.62 14.01
C SER A 205 -44.26 -34.33 13.85
N GLY A 206 -44.15 -33.57 14.95
CA GLY A 206 -43.37 -32.34 14.99
C GLY A 206 -41.89 -32.65 14.88
N LEU A 207 -41.27 -32.25 13.78
CA LEU A 207 -39.81 -32.13 13.68
C LEU A 207 -39.43 -30.75 14.24
N THR A 208 -39.17 -30.71 15.55
CA THR A 208 -38.58 -29.57 16.25
C THR A 208 -37.12 -29.44 15.81
N TRP A 209 -36.78 -28.40 15.04
CA TRP A 209 -35.39 -28.00 14.83
C TRP A 209 -34.83 -27.44 16.14
N GLN A 210 -34.04 -28.25 16.82
CA GLN A 210 -33.41 -27.92 18.09
C GLN A 210 -32.18 -27.04 17.82
N GLN A 211 -32.26 -25.74 18.13
CA GLN A 211 -31.11 -24.84 18.15
C GLN A 211 -30.29 -25.10 19.42
N GLN A 212 -28.99 -25.39 19.27
CA GLN A 212 -28.05 -25.39 20.38
C GLN A 212 -27.59 -23.96 20.73
N PRO A 213 -27.26 -23.68 22.01
CA PRO A 213 -26.98 -22.33 22.47
C PRO A 213 -25.56 -21.88 22.13
N HIS A 214 -25.48 -20.56 21.97
CA HIS A 214 -24.33 -19.68 21.84
C HIS A 214 -23.19 -20.01 22.84
N ILE A 215 -21.96 -20.10 22.31
CA ILE A 215 -20.74 -20.12 23.12
C ILE A 215 -20.30 -18.66 23.27
N SER A 216 -20.35 -18.14 24.50
CA SER A 216 -19.71 -16.88 24.88
C SER A 216 -18.20 -17.08 24.92
N MET A 217 -17.43 -16.19 24.27
CA MET A 217 -15.97 -16.20 24.38
C MET A 217 -15.48 -14.82 24.83
N GLU A 218 -15.09 -14.75 26.10
CA GLU A 218 -14.35 -13.63 26.69
C GLU A 218 -12.97 -13.51 26.03
N THR A 219 -12.59 -12.29 25.66
CA THR A 219 -11.26 -11.99 25.12
C THR A 219 -10.32 -11.65 26.27
N SER A 220 -9.40 -12.57 26.59
CA SER A 220 -8.22 -12.29 27.44
C SER A 220 -6.97 -12.31 26.56
N MET A 221 -6.18 -11.25 26.66
CA MET A 221 -5.00 -11.01 25.84
C MET A 221 -3.77 -11.68 26.47
N THR A 222 -3.03 -12.47 25.70
CA THR A 222 -1.65 -12.84 26.04
C THR A 222 -0.81 -13.06 24.78
N MET A 223 0.35 -12.43 24.76
CA MET A 223 1.35 -12.44 23.69
C MET A 223 2.12 -13.76 23.66
N GLY A 224 2.28 -14.36 22.48
CA GLY A 224 3.18 -15.50 22.26
C GLY A 224 3.44 -15.72 20.78
N ALA A 225 4.68 -15.47 20.36
CA ALA A 225 5.16 -15.65 19.00
C ALA A 225 5.20 -17.13 18.60
N GLN A 226 4.69 -17.49 17.42
CA GLN A 226 5.15 -18.67 16.69
C GLN A 226 4.87 -18.61 15.18
N LYS A 227 5.81 -19.25 14.48
CA LYS A 227 6.11 -19.26 13.05
C LYS A 227 5.34 -20.38 12.33
N GLY A 228 4.82 -20.09 11.14
CA GLY A 228 4.69 -21.09 10.06
C GLY A 228 3.27 -21.37 9.51
N GLN A 229 3.16 -21.18 8.19
CA GLN A 229 2.30 -21.90 7.22
C GLN A 229 0.76 -21.79 7.35
N ASN A 230 0.14 -21.11 6.39
CA ASN A 230 -0.71 -21.66 5.32
C ASN A 230 -1.67 -20.55 4.82
N LYS A 231 -1.53 -20.08 3.58
CA LYS A 231 -2.40 -19.06 2.97
C LYS A 231 -3.31 -19.71 1.94
N GLU A 232 -4.49 -20.13 2.36
CA GLU A 232 -5.61 -20.38 1.48
C GLU A 232 -6.87 -19.72 2.08
N ASN A 233 -7.52 -18.89 1.26
CA ASN A 233 -8.85 -18.32 1.46
C ASN A 233 -9.03 -17.33 2.62
N GLU A 234 -8.82 -16.04 2.34
CA GLU A 234 -9.41 -14.96 3.14
C GLU A 234 -10.27 -14.08 2.21
N VAL A 235 -11.57 -14.37 2.21
CA VAL A 235 -12.62 -13.52 1.65
C VAL A 235 -12.67 -12.25 2.49
N GLY A 236 -12.20 -11.14 1.92
CA GLY A 236 -12.18 -9.84 2.58
C GLY A 236 -13.58 -9.38 2.97
N ILE A 237 -13.85 -9.39 4.28
CA ILE A 237 -14.93 -8.64 4.90
C ILE A 237 -14.79 -7.16 4.52
N MET A 238 -15.75 -6.66 3.75
CA MET A 238 -15.85 -5.25 3.38
C MET A 238 -16.28 -4.46 4.61
N SER A 239 -15.35 -3.74 5.25
CA SER A 239 -15.70 -2.70 6.19
C SER A 239 -16.17 -1.48 5.42
N SER A 240 -17.43 -1.11 5.58
CA SER A 240 -17.98 0.17 5.14
C SER A 240 -17.50 1.27 6.09
N ASP A 241 -16.48 2.02 5.69
CA ASP A 241 -16.08 3.26 6.35
C ASP A 241 -16.95 4.42 5.83
N SER A 242 -18.11 4.59 6.46
CA SER A 242 -18.92 5.80 6.30
C SER A 242 -18.21 6.98 6.95
N SER A 243 -17.55 7.83 6.16
CA SER A 243 -17.13 9.17 6.58
C SER A 243 -18.08 10.21 6.00
N SER A 244 -19.03 10.66 6.82
CA SER A 244 -19.86 11.84 6.54
C SER A 244 -19.15 13.09 7.06
N SER A 245 -18.61 13.92 6.16
CA SER A 245 -18.17 15.27 6.50
C SER A 245 -19.33 16.24 6.32
N SER A 246 -19.90 16.71 7.43
CA SER A 246 -20.85 17.81 7.46
C SER A 246 -20.08 19.13 7.35
N SER A 247 -20.20 19.81 6.21
CA SER A 247 -19.79 21.20 6.03
C SER A 247 -20.96 22.08 6.43
N SER A 248 -20.84 22.81 7.54
CA SER A 248 -21.74 23.90 7.88
C SER A 248 -21.15 25.18 7.30
N ASP A 249 -21.85 25.77 6.33
CA ASP A 249 -21.60 27.11 5.83
C ASP A 249 -22.14 28.15 6.83
N ASP A 250 -21.33 29.17 7.11
CA ASP A 250 -21.66 30.37 7.87
C ASP A 250 -22.51 31.35 7.02
N GLU A 251 -23.55 31.94 7.62
CA GLU A 251 -24.12 33.25 7.25
C GLU A 251 -24.05 34.20 8.47
#